data_AF-H0SDN1-F1
#
_entry.id   AF-H0SDN1-F1
#
_cell.length_a   1.000
_cell.length_b   1.000
_cell.length_c   1.000
_cell.angle_alpha   90.00
_cell.angle_beta   90.00
_cell.angle_gamma   90.00
#
_symmetry.space_group_name_H-M   'P 1'
#
loop_
_entity.id
_entity.type
_entity.pdbx_description
1 polymer ?
#
loop_
_entity_poly.entity_id
_entity_poly.type
_entity_poly.pdbx_seq_one_letter_code
_entity_poly.pdbx_strand_id
1 'polypeptide(L)'
;MLKRIWRGWTTVANADAYEELLRSTIFPGIKDRTIPGFIGIELLRRPLDTEVEFMTIMTFTDDDAVARFAGPAKEAVVPPAARRLLSHYEPHAAHYELRGD
;
A
#
# COMPACT_ATOMS: atom_id res chain seq x y z
N MET A 1 -13.56 4.79 -10.88
CA MET A 1 -12.64 4.66 -9.73
C MET A 1 -11.44 3.84 -10.17
N LEU A 2 -10.28 4.18 -9.62
CA LEU A 2 -9.03 3.47 -9.83
C LEU A 2 -8.61 2.75 -8.54
N LYS A 3 -8.00 1.57 -8.70
CA LYS A 3 -7.41 0.77 -7.63
C LYS A 3 -5.91 0.70 -7.86
N ARG A 4 -5.12 1.26 -6.95
CA ARG A 4 -3.67 1.12 -6.91
C ARG A 4 -3.31 0.00 -5.94
N ILE A 5 -2.76 -1.08 -6.47
CA ILE A 5 -2.45 -2.31 -5.74
C ILE A 5 -0.94 -2.46 -5.64
N TRP A 6 -0.46 -2.77 -4.44
CA TRP A 6 0.95 -3.02 -4.19
C TRP A 6 1.10 -4.17 -3.20
N ARG A 7 2.16 -4.96 -3.39
CA ARG A 7 2.51 -6.09 -2.52
C ARG A 7 3.90 -5.95 -1.91
N GLY A 8 3.99 -6.41 -0.67
CA GLY A 8 5.23 -6.54 0.07
C GLY A 8 5.20 -7.76 0.97
N TRP A 9 6.36 -8.34 1.21
CA TRP A 9 6.51 -9.55 1.99
C TRP A 9 7.41 -9.31 3.19
N THR A 10 7.08 -9.93 4.30
CA THR A 10 7.86 -9.91 5.55
C THR A 10 8.22 -11.33 5.93
N THR A 11 9.27 -11.51 6.74
CA THR A 11 9.42 -12.77 7.48
C THR A 11 8.24 -12.96 8.42
N VAL A 12 7.95 -14.21 8.80
CA VAL A 12 6.89 -14.51 9.78
C VAL A 12 7.07 -13.71 11.08
N ALA A 13 8.31 -13.55 11.54
CA ALA A 13 8.64 -12.81 12.76
C ALA A 13 8.37 -11.30 12.66
N ASN A 14 8.48 -10.70 11.47
CA ASN A 14 8.27 -9.27 11.27
C ASN A 14 6.82 -8.90 10.94
N ALA A 15 5.96 -9.88 10.67
CA ALA A 15 4.63 -9.64 10.13
C ALA A 15 3.76 -8.74 11.01
N ASP A 16 3.72 -9.02 12.33
CA ASP A 16 2.90 -8.24 13.26
C ASP A 16 3.45 -6.81 13.46
N ALA A 17 4.77 -6.66 13.53
CA ALA A 17 5.41 -5.34 13.60
C ALA A 17 5.15 -4.50 12.34
N TYR A 18 5.13 -5.15 11.16
CA TYR A 18 4.84 -4.47 9.91
C TYR A 18 3.35 -4.07 9.81
N GLU A 19 2.44 -4.94 10.21
CA GLU A 19 1.01 -4.62 10.26
C GLU A 19 0.74 -3.45 11.22
N GLU A 20 1.35 -3.46 12.39
CA GLU A 20 1.22 -2.37 13.37
C GLU A 20 1.74 -1.05 12.79
N LEU A 21 2.91 -1.06 12.17
CA LEU A 21 3.47 0.13 11.50
C LEU A 21 2.53 0.69 10.43
N LEU A 22 1.91 -0.18 9.63
CA LEU A 22 0.94 0.23 8.63
C LEU A 22 -0.27 0.91 9.26
N ARG A 23 -0.84 0.30 10.30
CA ARG A 23 -2.10 0.75 10.94
C ARG A 23 -1.94 2.00 11.79
N SER A 24 -0.87 2.09 12.58
CA SER A 24 -0.69 3.17 13.55
C SER A 24 0.02 4.39 13.00
N THR A 25 0.83 4.23 11.94
CA THR A 25 1.69 5.29 11.44
C THR A 25 1.44 5.61 9.97
N ILE A 26 1.53 4.63 9.08
CA ILE A 26 1.51 4.90 7.64
C ILE A 26 0.10 5.29 7.17
N PHE A 27 -0.93 4.52 7.52
CA PHE A 27 -2.30 4.82 7.07
C PHE A 27 -2.85 6.12 7.67
N PRO A 28 -2.67 6.43 8.97
CA PRO A 28 -3.02 7.74 9.50
C PRO A 28 -2.29 8.85 8.76
N GLY A 29 -0.97 8.75 8.56
CA GLY A 29 -0.20 9.76 7.83
C GLY A 29 -0.65 9.96 6.37
N ILE A 30 -1.18 8.94 5.70
CA ILE A 30 -1.80 9.08 4.38
C ILE A 30 -3.13 9.83 4.46
N LYS A 31 -3.99 9.46 5.43
CA LYS A 31 -5.30 10.08 5.63
C LYS A 31 -5.18 11.55 6.03
N ASP A 32 -4.22 11.89 6.86
CA ASP A 32 -3.96 13.24 7.35
C ASP A 32 -3.50 14.19 6.24
N ARG A 33 -2.98 13.67 5.11
CA ARG A 33 -2.66 14.48 3.92
C ARG A 33 -3.90 14.97 3.18
N THR A 34 -5.10 14.48 3.50
CA THR A 34 -6.39 14.89 2.92
C THR A 34 -6.33 15.01 1.38
N ILE A 35 -5.80 13.97 0.72
CA ILE A 35 -5.50 14.01 -0.72
C ILE A 35 -6.82 14.07 -1.51
N PRO A 36 -7.03 15.11 -2.34
CA PRO A 36 -8.23 15.18 -3.17
C PRO A 36 -8.35 13.97 -4.09
N GLY A 37 -9.50 13.28 -4.00
CA GLY A 37 -9.79 12.08 -4.78
C GLY A 37 -9.28 10.77 -4.18
N PHE A 38 -8.61 10.77 -3.01
CA PHE A 38 -8.34 9.55 -2.25
C PHE A 38 -9.60 9.10 -1.51
N ILE A 39 -10.07 7.89 -1.79
CA ILE A 39 -11.32 7.35 -1.24
C ILE A 39 -11.06 6.45 -0.03
N GLY A 40 -10.00 5.64 -0.08
CA GLY A 40 -9.69 4.73 1.02
C GLY A 40 -8.52 3.82 0.73
N ILE A 41 -8.08 3.14 1.79
CA ILE A 41 -7.02 2.14 1.77
C ILE A 41 -7.48 0.89 2.50
N GLU A 42 -7.26 -0.25 1.88
CA GLU A 42 -7.54 -1.58 2.40
C GLU A 42 -6.21 -2.31 2.59
N LEU A 43 -6.12 -3.09 3.67
CA LEU A 43 -4.96 -3.91 3.98
C LEU A 43 -5.38 -5.38 4.02
N LEU A 44 -4.75 -6.18 3.18
CA LEU A 44 -4.88 -7.63 3.17
C LEU A 44 -3.58 -8.25 3.65
N ARG A 45 -3.70 -9.37 4.39
CA ARG A 45 -2.58 -10.15 4.92
C ARG A 45 -2.82 -11.62 4.56
N ARG A 46 -1.79 -12.28 4.04
CA ARG A 46 -1.82 -13.70 3.67
C ARG A 46 -0.56 -14.41 4.18
N PRO A 47 -0.68 -15.33 5.15
CA PRO A 47 0.42 -16.21 5.52
C PRO A 47 0.79 -17.13 4.34
N LEU A 48 2.09 -17.29 4.10
CA LEU A 48 2.69 -18.26 3.20
C LEU A 48 3.63 -19.18 4.00
N ASP A 49 4.28 -20.14 3.35
CA ASP A 49 5.09 -21.15 4.04
C ASP A 49 6.25 -20.55 4.85
N THR A 50 6.96 -19.58 4.29
CA THR A 50 8.18 -19.00 4.90
C THR A 50 8.07 -17.49 5.15
N GLU A 51 6.98 -16.87 4.73
CA GLU A 51 6.80 -15.42 4.74
C GLU A 51 5.33 -15.04 4.88
N VAL A 52 5.09 -13.74 5.08
CA VAL A 52 3.74 -13.19 5.12
C VAL A 52 3.64 -12.10 4.08
N GLU A 53 2.71 -12.27 3.14
CA GLU A 53 2.37 -11.29 2.13
C GLU A 53 1.39 -10.27 2.69
N PHE A 54 1.65 -9.01 2.37
CA PHE A 54 0.74 -7.90 2.58
C PHE A 54 0.41 -7.26 1.25
N MET A 55 -0.87 -6.93 1.06
CA MET A 55 -1.35 -6.19 -0.09
C MET A 55 -2.09 -4.95 0.38
N THR A 56 -1.69 -3.80 -0.15
CA THR A 56 -2.43 -2.54 0.03
C THR A 56 -3.22 -2.24 -1.23
N ILE A 57 -4.52 -1.99 -1.07
CA ILE A 57 -5.40 -1.56 -2.16
C ILE A 57 -5.87 -0.15 -1.85
N MET A 58 -5.45 0.81 -2.66
CA MET A 58 -5.83 2.22 -2.51
C MET A 58 -6.81 2.60 -3.60
N THR A 59 -7.92 3.23 -3.21
CA THR A 59 -8.99 3.62 -4.13
C THR A 59 -8.92 5.12 -4.40
N PHE A 60 -8.96 5.49 -5.67
CA PHE A 60 -8.92 6.88 -6.14
C PHE A 60 -10.06 7.17 -7.12
N THR A 61 -10.43 8.45 -7.24
CA THR A 61 -11.44 8.89 -8.22
C THR A 61 -10.94 8.76 -9.66
N ASP A 62 -9.69 9.17 -9.90
CA ASP A 62 -9.07 9.35 -11.23
C ASP A 62 -7.53 9.30 -11.14
N ASP A 63 -6.85 9.36 -12.29
CA ASP A 63 -5.37 9.31 -12.37
C ASP A 63 -4.69 10.55 -11.76
N ASP A 64 -5.34 11.72 -11.80
CA ASP A 64 -4.80 12.93 -11.19
C ASP A 64 -4.69 12.79 -9.66
N ALA A 65 -5.70 12.17 -9.03
CA ALA A 65 -5.68 11.84 -7.61
C ALA A 65 -4.54 10.86 -7.27
N VAL A 66 -4.26 9.90 -8.15
CA VAL A 66 -3.11 9.00 -7.99
C VAL A 66 -1.79 9.77 -8.08
N ALA A 67 -1.66 10.67 -9.05
CA ALA A 67 -0.46 11.49 -9.22
C ALA A 67 -0.21 12.42 -8.02
N ARG A 68 -1.26 12.98 -7.41
CA ARG A 68 -1.15 13.77 -6.15
C ARG A 68 -0.65 12.93 -4.97
N PHE A 69 -0.99 11.63 -4.94
CA PHE A 69 -0.56 10.72 -3.89
C PHE A 69 0.88 10.23 -4.08
N ALA A 70 1.16 9.60 -5.23
CA ALA A 70 2.37 8.83 -5.49
C ALA A 70 3.43 9.59 -6.31
N GLY A 71 3.09 10.78 -6.83
CA GLY A 71 3.88 11.47 -7.84
C GLY A 71 3.63 10.89 -9.25
N PRO A 72 4.39 11.37 -10.25
CA PRO A 72 4.23 10.95 -11.65
C PRO A 72 4.75 9.52 -11.93
N ALA A 73 5.51 8.93 -11.00
CA ALA A 73 6.10 7.61 -11.17
C ALA A 73 5.19 6.50 -10.57
N LYS A 74 5.15 5.34 -11.22
CA LYS A 74 4.45 4.14 -10.72
C LYS A 74 5.19 3.43 -9.58
N GLU A 75 6.29 4.01 -9.11
CA GLU A 75 7.14 3.43 -8.08
C GLU A 75 6.40 3.24 -6.76
N ALA A 76 6.79 2.19 -6.04
CA ALA A 76 6.31 1.92 -4.71
C ALA A 76 6.84 2.98 -3.72
N VAL A 77 5.93 3.74 -3.12
CA VAL A 77 6.26 4.63 -2.00
C VAL A 77 6.39 3.79 -0.73
N VAL A 78 7.60 3.32 -0.45
CA VAL A 78 7.91 2.50 0.74
C VAL A 78 8.79 3.30 1.71
N PRO A 79 8.25 3.78 2.84
CA PRO A 79 9.02 4.53 3.83
C PRO A 79 10.19 3.74 4.43
N PRO A 80 11.27 4.38 4.91
CA PRO A 80 12.42 3.68 5.47
C PRO A 80 12.09 2.71 6.61
N ALA A 81 11.09 3.03 7.44
CA ALA A 81 10.64 2.13 8.51
C ALA A 81 10.02 0.83 7.97
N ALA A 82 9.23 0.92 6.91
CA ALA A 82 8.65 -0.25 6.23
C ALA A 82 9.75 -1.10 5.58
N ARG A 83 10.73 -0.47 4.91
CA ARG A 83 11.86 -1.18 4.26
C ARG A 83 12.68 -2.03 5.22
N ARG A 84 12.75 -1.67 6.51
CA ARG A 84 13.48 -2.46 7.53
C ARG A 84 12.76 -3.74 7.94
N LEU A 85 11.43 -3.80 7.74
CA LEU A 85 10.60 -4.94 8.15
C LEU A 85 10.29 -5.87 6.98
N LEU A 86 10.28 -5.33 5.76
CA LEU A 86 10.06 -6.08 4.52
C LEU A 86 11.29 -6.92 4.17
N SER A 87 11.05 -8.17 3.77
CA SER A 87 12.02 -9.05 3.15
C SER A 87 12.25 -8.67 1.68
N HIS A 88 11.15 -8.40 0.97
CA HIS A 88 11.14 -7.91 -0.40
C HIS A 88 9.78 -7.29 -0.73
N TYR A 89 9.68 -6.60 -1.86
CA TYR A 89 8.44 -5.97 -2.31
C TYR A 89 8.44 -5.67 -3.80
N GLU A 90 7.26 -5.44 -4.36
CA GLU A 90 7.15 -5.04 -5.77
C GLU A 90 7.66 -3.61 -5.96
N PRO A 91 8.59 -3.37 -6.90
CA PRO A 91 9.13 -2.02 -7.13
C PRO A 91 8.08 -1.04 -7.66
N HIS A 92 7.01 -1.56 -8.26
CA HIS A 92 5.93 -0.77 -8.84
C HIS A 92 4.58 -1.22 -8.30
N ALA A 93 3.67 -0.28 -8.11
CA ALA A 93 2.26 -0.60 -7.89
C ALA A 93 1.54 -0.77 -9.24
N ALA A 94 0.61 -1.72 -9.29
CA ALA A 94 -0.28 -1.91 -10.42
C ALA A 94 -1.51 -1.02 -10.28
N HIS A 95 -1.97 -0.43 -11.38
CA HIS A 95 -3.18 0.38 -11.42
C HIS A 95 -4.25 -0.36 -12.22
N TYR A 96 -5.45 -0.41 -11.66
CA TYR A 96 -6.60 -1.03 -12.28
C TYR A 96 -7.76 -0.05 -12.30
N GLU A 97 -8.55 -0.11 -13.35
CA GLU A 97 -9.87 0.51 -13.37
C GLU A 97 -10.86 -0.45 -12.71
N LEU A 98 -11.66 0.05 -11.78
CA LEU A 98 -12.76 -0.72 -11.23
C LEU A 98 -13.85 -0.88 -12.30
N ARG A 99 -14.14 -2.13 -12.69
CA ARG A 99 -15.14 -2.51 -13.70
C ARG A 99 -16.21 -3.41 -13.05
N GLY A 100 -16.90 -2.91 -12.03
CA GLY A 100 -17.94 -3.65 -11.31
C GLY A 100 -18.18 -3.08 -9.92
N ASP A 101 -19.29 -3.49 -9.31
CA ASP A 101 -19.75 -3.09 -7.96
C ASP A 101 -19.49 -4.20 -6.94
#